data_AF-A0A3G4YN97-F1
#
_entry.id   AF-A0A3G4YN97-F1
#
_cell.length_a   1.000
_cell.length_b   1.000
_cell.length_c   1.000
_cell.angle_alpha   90.00
_cell.angle_beta   90.00
_cell.angle_gamma   90.00
#
_symmetry.space_group_name_H-M   'P 1'
#
loop_
_entity.id
_entity.type
_entity.pdbx_description
1 polymer ?
#
loop_
_entity_poly.entity_id
_entity_poly.type
_entity_poly.pdbx_seq_one_letter_code
_entity_poly.pdbx_strand_id
1 'polypeptide(L)'
;SVKTKKEKMIFQVEKLILEAKRSYDFDYVAISSAGVVDSNSNKITYTNSDYRVWTGFDFNIVARNTNTKIAMINDANAAALSELVSKKHDSFVSITLGTGLGAGIVYNGEIFQGKNFLGGEIGNNLAFKNQKEKINEGLSFSRFNKKISQKFKIKSKTPSVYYLKLYKENQDFKVLFNNYASKLAYWSFVIAIILNVDHVYIGGAFSFIDDFLFDKAKDIFISMQDDSPYKISFSK
;
A
#
# COMPACT_ATOMS: atom_id res chain seq x y z
N SER A 1 9.22 -31.39 18.13
CA SER A 1 8.75 -30.15 18.79
C SER A 1 7.75 -29.44 17.88
N VAL A 2 6.75 -28.77 18.44
CA VAL A 2 5.80 -27.98 17.64
C VAL A 2 6.50 -26.70 17.19
N LYS A 3 6.78 -26.56 15.88
CA LYS A 3 7.34 -25.33 15.31
C LYS A 3 6.43 -24.14 15.62
N THR A 4 7.00 -23.06 16.14
CA THR A 4 6.37 -21.75 16.30
C THR A 4 5.89 -21.21 14.94
N LYS A 5 4.96 -20.24 14.94
CA LYS A 5 4.50 -19.59 13.69
C LYS A 5 5.66 -19.01 12.86
N LYS A 6 6.68 -18.46 13.55
CA LYS A 6 7.93 -17.96 12.95
C LYS A 6 8.67 -19.05 12.17
N GLU A 7 8.98 -20.14 12.83
CA GLU A 7 9.75 -21.26 12.25
C GLU A 7 9.00 -21.93 11.10
N LYS A 8 7.66 -21.96 11.15
CA LYS A 8 6.85 -22.47 10.03
C LYS A 8 6.99 -21.59 8.78
N MET A 9 6.98 -20.27 8.92
CA MET A 9 7.16 -19.37 7.78
C MET A 9 8.58 -19.39 7.23
N ILE A 10 9.61 -19.41 8.09
CA ILE A 10 11.02 -19.61 7.67
C ILE A 10 11.10 -20.84 6.77
N PHE A 11 10.61 -21.96 7.27
CA PHE A 11 10.66 -23.22 6.56
C PHE A 11 9.89 -23.18 5.23
N GLN A 12 8.77 -22.46 5.17
CA GLN A 12 8.02 -22.29 3.92
C GLN A 12 8.80 -21.46 2.90
N VAL A 13 9.39 -20.33 3.30
CA VAL A 13 10.20 -19.49 2.42
C VAL A 13 11.45 -20.24 1.94
N GLU A 14 12.16 -20.91 2.85
CA GLU A 14 13.33 -21.73 2.51
C GLU A 14 12.97 -22.84 1.51
N LYS A 15 11.85 -23.54 1.77
CA LYS A 15 11.37 -24.59 0.87
C LYS A 15 11.08 -24.04 -0.53
N LEU A 16 10.40 -22.89 -0.64
CA LEU A 16 10.12 -22.26 -1.93
C LEU A 16 11.41 -21.91 -2.69
N ILE A 17 12.41 -21.34 -2.01
CA ILE A 17 13.70 -21.00 -2.63
C ILE A 17 14.41 -22.28 -3.12
N LEU A 18 14.49 -23.31 -2.27
CA LEU A 18 15.18 -24.56 -2.61
C LEU A 18 14.47 -25.33 -3.74
N GLU A 19 13.14 -25.29 -3.79
CA GLU A 19 12.36 -25.86 -4.90
C GLU A 19 12.58 -25.07 -6.19
N ALA A 20 12.58 -23.73 -6.13
CA ALA A 20 12.86 -22.89 -7.30
C ALA A 20 14.25 -23.13 -7.87
N LYS A 21 15.28 -23.31 -7.02
CA LYS A 21 16.66 -23.63 -7.45
C LYS A 21 16.79 -24.93 -8.24
N ARG A 22 15.80 -25.84 -8.17
CA ARG A 22 15.79 -27.07 -9.00
C ARG A 22 15.40 -26.79 -10.45
N SER A 23 14.72 -25.66 -10.70
CA SER A 23 14.13 -25.32 -12.00
C SER A 23 14.76 -24.06 -12.62
N TYR A 24 15.36 -23.20 -11.80
CA TYR A 24 15.91 -21.91 -12.23
C TYR A 24 17.29 -21.70 -11.63
N ASP A 25 18.18 -21.09 -12.40
CA ASP A 25 19.47 -20.62 -11.95
C ASP A 25 19.37 -19.14 -11.54
N PHE A 26 19.65 -18.84 -10.27
CA PHE A 26 19.58 -17.48 -9.73
C PHE A 26 20.47 -17.31 -8.48
N ASP A 27 21.06 -16.13 -8.37
CA ASP A 27 21.94 -15.77 -7.24
C ASP A 27 21.22 -15.02 -6.11
N TYR A 28 20.09 -14.38 -6.42
CA TYR A 28 19.40 -13.42 -5.55
C TYR A 28 17.91 -13.72 -5.42
N VAL A 29 17.37 -13.48 -4.23
CA VAL A 29 15.94 -13.50 -3.93
C VAL A 29 15.55 -12.19 -3.26
N ALA A 30 14.61 -11.46 -3.86
CA ALA A 30 13.98 -10.30 -3.22
C ALA A 30 12.70 -10.75 -2.48
N ILE A 31 12.56 -10.34 -1.22
CA ILE A 31 11.39 -10.64 -0.39
C ILE A 31 10.69 -9.33 -0.05
N SER A 32 9.45 -9.21 -0.51
CA SER A 32 8.53 -8.15 -0.08
C SER A 32 7.75 -8.59 1.16
N SER A 33 7.60 -7.71 2.15
CA SER A 33 6.87 -8.01 3.37
C SER A 33 6.05 -6.83 3.89
N ALA A 34 4.95 -7.14 4.58
CA ALA A 34 4.19 -6.14 5.31
C ALA A 34 4.93 -5.69 6.58
N GLY A 35 4.73 -4.43 6.95
CA GLY A 35 5.39 -3.82 8.10
C GLY A 35 6.69 -3.11 7.76
N VAL A 36 7.38 -2.65 8.81
CA VAL A 36 8.59 -1.84 8.69
C VAL A 36 9.77 -2.77 8.45
N VAL A 37 10.40 -2.63 7.30
CA VAL A 37 11.52 -3.46 6.86
C VAL A 37 12.77 -2.61 6.84
N ASP A 38 13.75 -2.96 7.67
CA ASP A 38 15.12 -2.48 7.52
C ASP A 38 15.78 -3.27 6.38
N SER A 39 15.83 -2.65 5.20
CA SER A 39 16.42 -3.23 4.00
C SER A 39 17.94 -3.41 4.11
N ASN A 40 18.61 -2.68 5.00
CA ASN A 40 20.05 -2.77 5.17
C ASN A 40 20.43 -4.02 5.99
N SER A 41 19.58 -4.39 6.95
CA SER A 41 19.82 -5.55 7.81
C SER A 41 18.94 -6.77 7.49
N ASN A 42 18.05 -6.69 6.50
CA ASN A 42 17.06 -7.73 6.14
C ASN A 42 16.19 -8.15 7.34
N LYS A 43 15.70 -7.15 8.10
CA LYS A 43 14.91 -7.37 9.31
C LYS A 43 13.56 -6.68 9.23
N ILE A 44 12.54 -7.37 9.74
CA ILE A 44 11.25 -6.73 10.04
C ILE A 44 11.38 -6.08 11.42
N THR A 45 11.49 -4.76 11.47
CA THR A 45 11.71 -4.01 12.73
C THR A 45 10.41 -3.73 13.47
N TYR A 46 9.28 -3.69 12.76
CA TYR A 46 7.97 -3.48 13.37
C TYR A 46 6.83 -4.04 12.52
N THR A 47 5.82 -4.60 13.18
CA THR A 47 4.53 -4.95 12.61
C THR A 47 3.41 -4.58 13.59
N ASN A 48 2.21 -4.35 13.06
CA ASN A 48 1.03 -4.06 13.88
C ASN A 48 0.46 -5.33 14.55
N SER A 49 -0.65 -5.19 15.29
CA SER A 49 -1.20 -6.20 16.21
C SER A 49 -1.20 -7.63 15.68
N ASP A 50 -1.86 -7.86 14.55
CA ASP A 50 -2.19 -9.20 14.04
C ASP A 50 -0.93 -9.93 13.54
N TYR A 51 0.12 -9.15 13.29
CA TYR A 51 1.39 -9.57 12.73
C TYR A 51 2.54 -9.41 13.70
N ARG A 52 2.31 -8.98 14.96
CA ARG A 52 3.35 -8.64 15.96
C ARG A 52 4.37 -9.74 16.18
N VAL A 53 3.99 -11.00 15.94
CA VAL A 53 4.92 -12.12 15.96
C VAL A 53 6.11 -11.85 15.02
N TRP A 54 5.96 -11.19 13.88
CA TRP A 54 7.04 -10.93 12.91
C TRP A 54 7.98 -9.81 13.30
N THR A 55 7.67 -9.00 14.32
CA THR A 55 8.58 -7.95 14.81
C THR A 55 9.91 -8.55 15.31
N GLY A 56 11.02 -7.92 14.91
CA GLY A 56 12.38 -8.32 15.23
C GLY A 56 12.89 -9.53 14.44
N PHE A 57 12.18 -9.95 13.41
CA PHE A 57 12.53 -11.14 12.65
C PHE A 57 13.61 -10.86 11.60
N ASP A 58 14.62 -11.73 11.55
CA ASP A 58 15.83 -11.60 10.73
C ASP A 58 15.85 -12.65 9.61
N PHE A 59 15.73 -12.20 8.36
CA PHE A 59 15.72 -13.08 7.19
C PHE A 59 17.11 -13.50 6.71
N ASN A 60 18.20 -13.01 7.31
CA ASN A 60 19.54 -13.53 7.00
C ASN A 60 19.68 -15.01 7.39
N ILE A 61 18.81 -15.54 8.27
CA ILE A 61 18.73 -16.98 8.52
C ILE A 61 18.35 -17.77 7.26
N VAL A 62 17.39 -17.26 6.47
CA VAL A 62 16.95 -17.89 5.22
C VAL A 62 18.07 -17.84 4.18
N ALA A 63 18.80 -16.71 4.12
CA ALA A 63 19.95 -16.56 3.21
C ALA A 63 21.03 -17.62 3.49
N ARG A 64 21.38 -17.82 4.76
CA ARG A 64 22.34 -18.85 5.20
C ARG A 64 21.84 -20.26 4.90
N ASN A 65 20.60 -20.57 5.26
CA ASN A 65 20.06 -21.93 5.13
C ASN A 65 19.85 -22.37 3.68
N THR A 66 19.67 -21.41 2.76
CA THR A 66 19.47 -21.70 1.34
C THR A 66 20.70 -21.43 0.47
N ASN A 67 21.78 -20.90 1.06
CA ASN A 67 22.94 -20.38 0.34
C ASN A 67 22.52 -19.44 -0.82
N THR A 68 21.72 -18.42 -0.50
CA THR A 68 21.16 -17.46 -1.46
C THR A 68 21.26 -16.05 -0.92
N LYS A 69 21.58 -15.06 -1.76
CA LYS A 69 21.56 -13.66 -1.33
C LYS A 69 20.12 -13.19 -1.23
N ILE A 70 19.77 -12.55 -0.10
CA ILE A 70 18.42 -12.03 0.15
C ILE A 70 18.48 -10.51 0.25
N ALA A 71 17.53 -9.86 -0.42
CA ALA A 71 17.20 -8.46 -0.20
C ALA A 71 15.75 -8.39 0.28
N MET A 72 15.49 -7.56 1.28
CA MET A 72 14.14 -7.31 1.78
C MET A 72 13.68 -5.89 1.48
N ILE A 73 12.38 -5.76 1.25
CA ILE A 73 11.73 -4.47 1.09
C ILE A 73 10.30 -4.50 1.64
N ASN A 74 9.79 -3.36 2.09
CA ASN A 74 8.38 -3.21 2.43
C ASN A 74 7.49 -3.39 1.17
N ASP A 75 6.26 -3.87 1.35
CA ASP A 75 5.29 -4.11 0.29
C ASP A 75 4.90 -2.88 -0.53
N ALA A 76 4.66 -1.73 0.10
CA ALA A 76 4.36 -0.50 -0.61
C ALA A 76 5.59 0.05 -1.35
N ASN A 77 6.78 -0.08 -0.77
CA ASN A 77 8.04 0.24 -1.46
C ASN A 77 8.29 -0.68 -2.67
N ALA A 78 7.97 -1.98 -2.57
CA ALA A 78 8.05 -2.92 -3.69
C ALA A 78 7.10 -2.52 -4.82
N ALA A 79 5.88 -2.10 -4.50
CA ALA A 79 4.93 -1.59 -5.48
C ALA A 79 5.47 -0.32 -6.16
N ALA A 80 6.01 0.64 -5.40
CA ALA A 80 6.63 1.83 -5.99
C ALA A 80 7.83 1.50 -6.88
N LEU A 81 8.67 0.51 -6.52
CA LEU A 81 9.75 0.05 -7.40
C LEU A 81 9.23 -0.46 -8.74
N SER A 82 8.10 -1.16 -8.76
CA SER A 82 7.53 -1.63 -10.04
C SER A 82 7.10 -0.47 -10.94
N GLU A 83 6.55 0.60 -10.38
CA GLU A 83 6.23 1.81 -11.14
C GLU A 83 7.50 2.54 -11.63
N LEU A 84 8.54 2.61 -10.80
CA LEU A 84 9.82 3.22 -11.17
C LEU A 84 10.49 2.47 -12.33
N VAL A 85 10.45 1.13 -12.33
CA VAL A 85 11.01 0.32 -13.43
C VAL A 85 10.27 0.57 -14.74
N SER A 86 8.99 0.98 -14.69
CA SER A 86 8.25 1.41 -15.88
C SER A 86 8.66 2.80 -16.42
N LYS A 87 9.55 3.51 -15.72
CA LYS A 87 10.16 4.81 -16.08
C LYS A 87 9.17 5.91 -16.45
N LYS A 88 8.04 5.97 -15.75
CA LYS A 88 7.02 7.00 -15.99
C LYS A 88 7.33 8.33 -15.30
N HIS A 89 7.86 8.29 -14.08
CA HIS A 89 8.21 9.47 -13.27
C HIS A 89 9.41 9.17 -12.37
N ASP A 90 10.23 10.18 -12.09
CA ASP A 90 11.41 10.05 -11.24
C ASP A 90 11.17 10.49 -9.79
N SER A 91 10.10 11.26 -9.53
CA SER A 91 9.66 11.62 -8.18
C SER A 91 8.16 11.42 -8.05
N PHE A 92 7.73 10.42 -7.27
CA PHE A 92 6.33 10.07 -7.10
C PHE A 92 6.05 9.37 -5.78
N VAL A 93 4.78 9.31 -5.41
CA VAL A 93 4.30 8.46 -4.31
C VAL A 93 3.30 7.45 -4.82
N SER A 94 3.48 6.17 -4.47
CA SER A 94 2.54 5.09 -4.76
C SER A 94 1.83 4.69 -3.48
N ILE A 95 0.57 5.10 -3.35
CA ILE A 95 -0.29 4.84 -2.19
C ILE A 95 -1.05 3.54 -2.40
N THR A 96 -0.91 2.59 -1.47
CA THR A 96 -1.61 1.30 -1.52
C THR A 96 -2.80 1.30 -0.56
N LEU A 97 -4.00 1.10 -1.10
CA LEU A 97 -5.25 1.03 -0.34
C LEU A 97 -5.75 -0.41 -0.24
N GLY A 98 -5.72 -0.97 0.97
CA GLY A 98 -6.14 -2.35 1.22
C GLY A 98 -6.74 -2.53 2.60
N THR A 99 -6.14 -3.42 3.40
CA THR A 99 -6.50 -3.57 4.82
C THR A 99 -6.16 -2.31 5.61
N GLY A 100 -5.03 -1.69 5.28
CA GLY A 100 -4.65 -0.37 5.74
C GLY A 100 -4.23 0.55 4.60
N LEU A 101 -3.50 1.58 4.97
CA LEU A 101 -2.92 2.59 4.10
C LEU A 101 -1.41 2.61 4.29
N GLY A 102 -0.67 2.38 3.21
CA GLY A 102 0.78 2.54 3.16
C GLY A 102 1.17 3.20 1.83
N ALA A 103 2.41 3.66 1.72
CA ALA A 103 2.92 4.22 0.49
C ALA A 103 4.38 3.84 0.26
N GLY A 104 4.75 3.64 -1.01
CA GLY A 104 6.14 3.69 -1.42
C GLY A 104 6.45 5.06 -2.01
N ILE A 105 7.57 5.65 -1.63
CA ILE A 105 7.99 6.97 -2.09
C ILE A 105 9.22 6.80 -2.95
N VAL A 106 9.19 7.35 -4.15
CA VAL A 106 10.35 7.49 -5.03
C VAL A 106 10.68 8.97 -5.14
N TYR A 107 11.94 9.31 -4.94
CA TYR A 107 12.43 10.68 -5.03
C TYR A 107 13.75 10.69 -5.79
N ASN A 108 13.82 11.42 -6.89
CA ASN A 108 14.98 11.46 -7.80
C ASN A 108 15.44 10.06 -8.26
N GLY A 109 14.50 9.18 -8.59
CA GLY A 109 14.76 7.83 -9.08
C GLY A 109 15.16 6.83 -8.01
N GLU A 110 15.10 7.18 -6.73
CA GLU A 110 15.46 6.30 -5.62
C GLU A 110 14.30 6.08 -4.64
N ILE A 111 14.21 4.90 -4.05
CA ILE A 111 13.23 4.62 -3.00
C ILE A 111 13.62 5.37 -1.73
N PHE A 112 12.73 6.24 -1.28
CA PHE A 112 12.84 6.92 -0.01
C PHE A 112 12.26 6.06 1.12
N GLN A 113 13.13 5.50 1.96
CA GLN A 113 12.73 4.71 3.13
C GLN A 113 12.69 5.53 4.43
N GLY A 114 13.21 6.76 4.43
CA GLY A 114 13.33 7.60 5.61
C GLY A 114 14.32 7.08 6.66
N LYS A 115 14.53 7.87 7.73
CA LYS A 115 15.60 7.65 8.72
C LYS A 115 15.58 6.27 9.39
N ASN A 116 14.39 5.76 9.71
CA ASN A 116 14.19 4.50 10.43
C ASN A 116 13.36 3.50 9.61
N PHE A 117 13.41 3.58 8.28
CA PHE A 117 12.61 2.75 7.37
C PHE A 117 11.09 2.95 7.48
N LEU A 118 10.66 4.07 8.08
CA LEU A 118 9.26 4.46 8.29
C LEU A 118 8.73 5.41 7.19
N GLY A 119 9.55 5.72 6.19
CA GLY A 119 9.11 6.49 5.02
C GLY A 119 7.97 5.76 4.33
N GLY A 120 6.84 6.44 4.16
CA GLY A 120 5.66 5.82 3.54
C GLY A 120 4.65 5.19 4.50
N GLU A 121 4.90 5.17 5.83
CA GLU A 121 3.91 4.77 6.86
C GLU A 121 2.81 5.83 7.08
N ILE A 122 2.23 6.33 5.98
CA ILE A 122 1.30 7.46 5.91
C ILE A 122 -0.07 7.18 6.53
N GLY A 123 -0.38 5.92 6.86
CA GLY A 123 -1.58 5.54 7.60
C GLY A 123 -1.45 5.65 9.12
N ASN A 124 -0.25 5.92 9.65
CA ASN A 124 -0.01 5.79 11.09
C ASN A 124 -0.70 6.89 11.91
N ASN A 125 -1.65 6.49 12.79
CA ASN A 125 -2.30 7.20 13.91
C ASN A 125 -2.65 8.70 13.78
N LEU A 126 -2.62 9.28 12.59
CA LEU A 126 -3.13 10.62 12.31
C LEU A 126 -4.65 10.56 12.16
N ALA A 127 -5.34 11.64 12.54
CA ALA A 127 -6.78 11.78 12.40
C ALA A 127 -7.12 12.90 11.42
N PHE A 128 -8.24 12.77 10.70
CA PHE A 128 -8.77 13.89 9.94
C PHE A 128 -9.26 14.98 10.92
N LYS A 129 -9.02 16.26 10.58
CA LYS A 129 -9.35 17.41 11.43
C LYS A 129 -10.81 17.35 11.91
N ASN A 130 -11.04 17.60 13.19
CA ASN A 130 -12.36 17.62 13.86
C ASN A 130 -13.14 16.28 13.90
N GLN A 131 -12.51 15.13 13.68
CA GLN A 131 -13.18 13.83 13.85
C GLN A 131 -12.37 12.85 14.70
N LYS A 132 -13.09 11.97 15.42
CA LYS A 132 -12.50 10.80 16.10
C LYS A 132 -11.95 9.76 15.11
N GLU A 133 -12.15 9.93 13.80
CA GLU A 133 -11.77 8.96 12.77
C GLU A 133 -10.31 9.15 12.35
N LYS A 134 -9.54 8.06 12.47
CA LYS A 134 -8.14 8.02 12.02
C LYS A 134 -8.05 7.94 10.50
N ILE A 135 -6.97 8.44 9.90
CA ILE A 135 -6.72 8.37 8.45
C ILE A 135 -6.81 6.93 7.95
N ASN A 136 -6.15 6.00 8.62
CA ASN A 136 -6.21 4.57 8.29
C ASN A 136 -7.60 3.94 8.48
N GLU A 137 -8.47 4.51 9.33
CA GLU A 137 -9.86 4.05 9.45
C GLU A 137 -10.69 4.57 8.28
N GLY A 138 -10.54 5.85 7.94
CA GLY A 138 -11.27 6.50 6.86
C GLY A 138 -10.86 6.04 5.45
N LEU A 139 -9.59 5.64 5.25
CA LEU A 139 -9.05 5.22 3.95
C LEU A 139 -8.82 3.72 3.80
N SER A 140 -9.00 2.91 4.84
CA SER A 140 -8.95 1.44 4.68
C SER A 140 -10.06 0.97 3.75
N PHE A 141 -9.67 0.52 2.55
CA PHE A 141 -10.62 0.08 1.54
C PHE A 141 -11.35 -1.21 1.96
N SER A 142 -10.70 -2.08 2.73
CA SER A 142 -11.36 -3.27 3.29
C SER A 142 -12.49 -2.90 4.27
N ARG A 143 -12.28 -1.88 5.11
CA ARG A 143 -13.31 -1.35 6.01
C ARG A 143 -14.45 -0.69 5.24
N PHE A 144 -14.11 0.09 4.21
CA PHE A 144 -15.11 0.67 3.30
C PHE A 144 -15.95 -0.44 2.63
N ASN A 145 -15.31 -1.44 2.03
CA ASN A 145 -15.99 -2.61 1.43
C ASN A 145 -16.90 -3.32 2.43
N LYS A 146 -16.43 -3.57 3.66
CA LYS A 146 -17.25 -4.19 4.71
C LYS A 146 -18.49 -3.34 5.04
N LYS A 147 -18.33 -2.03 5.20
CA LYS A 147 -19.41 -1.08 5.47
C LYS A 147 -20.46 -1.07 4.35
N ILE A 148 -20.01 -1.01 3.09
CA ILE A 148 -20.90 -1.04 1.93
C ILE A 148 -21.62 -2.39 1.82
N SER A 149 -20.91 -3.51 1.93
CA SER A 149 -21.54 -4.83 1.88
C SER A 149 -22.62 -5.03 2.94
N GLN A 150 -22.39 -4.54 4.16
CA GLN A 150 -23.38 -4.59 5.24
C GLN A 150 -24.58 -3.70 4.95
N LYS A 151 -24.35 -2.43 4.58
CA LYS A 151 -25.43 -1.46 4.34
C LYS A 151 -26.32 -1.82 3.14
N PHE A 152 -25.72 -2.32 2.06
CA PHE A 152 -26.42 -2.65 0.81
C PHE A 152 -26.66 -4.15 0.63
N LYS A 153 -26.42 -4.96 1.68
CA LYS A 153 -26.66 -6.42 1.71
C LYS A 153 -25.98 -7.19 0.56
N ILE A 154 -24.78 -6.76 0.16
CA ILE A 154 -24.03 -7.37 -0.94
C ILE A 154 -23.35 -8.65 -0.43
N LYS A 155 -23.72 -9.79 -1.01
CA LYS A 155 -23.12 -11.10 -0.72
C LYS A 155 -22.09 -11.47 -1.79
N SER A 156 -21.04 -10.66 -1.92
CA SER A 156 -19.92 -10.90 -2.85
C SER A 156 -18.58 -10.78 -2.12
N LYS A 157 -17.60 -11.60 -2.54
CA LYS A 157 -16.21 -11.46 -2.11
C LYS A 157 -15.54 -10.21 -2.69
N THR A 158 -16.08 -9.68 -3.79
CA THR A 158 -15.58 -8.48 -4.47
C THR A 158 -16.72 -7.45 -4.58
N PRO A 159 -17.05 -6.73 -3.50
CA PRO A 159 -18.17 -5.77 -3.51
C PRO A 159 -18.02 -4.62 -4.50
N SER A 160 -16.79 -4.25 -4.84
CA SER A 160 -16.46 -3.14 -5.73
C SER A 160 -17.07 -3.25 -7.13
N VAL A 161 -17.34 -4.46 -7.62
CA VAL A 161 -17.99 -4.68 -8.94
C VAL A 161 -19.41 -4.09 -8.99
N TYR A 162 -20.06 -3.90 -7.84
CA TYR A 162 -21.39 -3.30 -7.75
C TYR A 162 -21.36 -1.78 -7.60
N TYR A 163 -20.19 -1.18 -7.38
CA TYR A 163 -20.11 0.23 -6.97
C TYR A 163 -20.59 1.17 -8.06
N LEU A 164 -20.29 0.90 -9.33
CA LEU A 164 -20.76 1.76 -10.43
C LEU A 164 -22.29 1.77 -10.49
N LYS A 165 -22.91 0.60 -10.38
CA LYS A 165 -24.38 0.47 -10.35
C LYS A 165 -24.96 1.22 -9.15
N LEU A 166 -24.43 0.97 -7.95
CA LEU A 166 -24.88 1.63 -6.73
C LEU A 166 -24.71 3.15 -6.79
N TYR A 167 -23.63 3.65 -7.39
CA TYR A 167 -23.40 5.08 -7.56
C TYR A 167 -24.45 5.75 -8.44
N LYS A 168 -24.90 5.06 -9.49
CA LYS A 168 -25.93 5.56 -10.41
C LYS A 168 -27.33 5.51 -9.79
N GLU A 169 -27.61 4.50 -8.98
CA GLU A 169 -28.98 4.18 -8.54
C GLU A 169 -29.27 4.58 -7.08
N ASN A 170 -28.25 4.85 -6.25
CA ASN A 170 -28.43 5.02 -4.82
C ASN A 170 -27.70 6.26 -4.26
N GLN A 171 -28.49 7.24 -3.78
CA GLN A 171 -27.96 8.50 -3.24
C GLN A 171 -27.11 8.30 -1.98
N ASP A 172 -27.49 7.39 -1.09
CA ASP A 172 -26.71 7.09 0.12
C ASP A 172 -25.31 6.55 -0.25
N PHE A 173 -25.23 5.64 -1.22
CA PHE A 173 -23.95 5.14 -1.71
C PHE A 173 -23.13 6.26 -2.33
N LYS A 174 -23.75 7.10 -3.16
CA LYS A 174 -23.09 8.25 -3.79
C LYS A 174 -22.45 9.18 -2.76
N VAL A 175 -23.18 9.52 -1.70
CA VAL A 175 -22.66 10.34 -0.58
C VAL A 175 -21.49 9.64 0.12
N LEU A 176 -21.62 8.35 0.44
CA LEU A 176 -20.57 7.57 1.10
C LEU A 176 -19.30 7.48 0.25
N PHE A 177 -19.45 7.24 -1.05
CA PHE A 177 -18.33 7.12 -1.98
C PHE A 177 -17.66 8.46 -2.22
N ASN A 178 -18.43 9.53 -2.47
CA ASN A 178 -17.87 10.87 -2.65
C ASN A 178 -17.07 11.32 -1.43
N ASN A 179 -17.56 11.05 -0.21
CA ASN A 179 -16.80 11.33 1.01
C ASN A 179 -15.48 10.54 1.10
N TYR A 180 -15.48 9.26 0.69
CA TYR A 180 -14.25 8.47 0.60
C TYR A 180 -13.28 9.05 -0.44
N ALA A 181 -13.78 9.39 -1.64
CA ALA A 181 -13.01 10.00 -2.71
C ALA A 181 -12.38 11.34 -2.29
N SER A 182 -13.14 12.21 -1.61
CA SER A 182 -12.62 13.48 -1.07
C SER A 182 -11.50 13.26 -0.05
N LYS A 183 -11.64 12.29 0.86
CA LYS A 183 -10.58 11.95 1.83
C LYS A 183 -9.32 11.43 1.15
N LEU A 184 -9.49 10.59 0.13
CA LEU A 184 -8.37 10.04 -0.63
C LEU A 184 -7.64 11.15 -1.37
N ALA A 185 -8.36 12.00 -2.10
CA ALA A 185 -7.80 13.13 -2.82
C ALA A 185 -7.04 14.07 -1.86
N TYR A 186 -7.69 14.48 -0.78
CA TYR A 186 -7.10 15.39 0.20
C TYR A 186 -5.81 14.83 0.81
N TRP A 187 -5.83 13.58 1.30
CA TRP A 187 -4.67 13.00 1.94
C TRP A 187 -3.52 12.77 0.96
N SER A 188 -3.83 12.31 -0.24
CA SER A 188 -2.86 12.19 -1.33
C SER A 188 -2.21 13.53 -1.64
N PHE A 189 -3.01 14.61 -1.69
CA PHE A 189 -2.54 15.95 -2.02
C PHE A 189 -1.61 16.51 -0.95
N VAL A 190 -1.94 16.31 0.33
CA VAL A 190 -1.07 16.69 1.46
C VAL A 190 0.30 16.03 1.34
N ILE A 191 0.33 14.72 1.06
CA ILE A 191 1.60 13.99 0.89
C ILE A 191 2.37 14.52 -0.30
N ALA A 192 1.69 14.74 -1.43
CA ALA A 192 2.31 15.15 -2.66
C ALA A 192 2.95 16.55 -2.55
N ILE A 193 2.30 17.47 -1.82
CA ILE A 193 2.85 18.80 -1.48
C ILE A 193 4.08 18.69 -0.58
N ILE A 194 3.99 17.91 0.49
CA ILE A 194 5.09 17.76 1.47
C ILE A 194 6.35 17.20 0.80
N LEU A 195 6.16 16.23 -0.10
CA LEU A 195 7.26 15.59 -0.81
C LEU A 195 7.68 16.35 -2.07
N ASN A 196 6.84 17.23 -2.59
CA ASN A 196 7.02 17.91 -3.87
C ASN A 196 7.35 16.92 -5.00
N VAL A 197 6.38 16.07 -5.32
CA VAL A 197 6.50 15.01 -6.33
C VAL A 197 5.68 15.33 -7.59
N ASP A 198 6.02 14.67 -8.69
CA ASP A 198 5.39 14.86 -10.00
C ASP A 198 4.08 14.08 -10.15
N HIS A 199 3.96 12.95 -9.43
CA HIS A 199 2.86 12.03 -9.60
C HIS A 199 2.46 11.32 -8.29
N VAL A 200 1.17 10.98 -8.20
CA VAL A 200 0.61 10.08 -7.19
C VAL A 200 -0.08 8.89 -7.87
N TYR A 201 0.41 7.69 -7.57
CA TYR A 201 -0.23 6.42 -7.97
C TYR A 201 -1.10 5.89 -6.83
N ILE A 202 -2.26 5.35 -7.16
CA ILE A 202 -3.16 4.67 -6.21
C ILE A 202 -3.24 3.19 -6.55
N GLY A 203 -2.50 2.37 -5.81
CA GLY A 203 -2.50 0.92 -5.92
C GLY A 203 -3.39 0.21 -4.89
N GLY A 204 -3.14 -1.10 -4.76
CA GLY A 204 -3.85 -1.97 -3.83
C GLY A 204 -5.23 -2.37 -4.32
N ALA A 205 -6.09 -2.84 -3.43
CA ALA A 205 -7.41 -3.34 -3.80
C ALA A 205 -8.33 -2.24 -4.39
N PHE A 206 -8.05 -0.96 -4.10
CA PHE A 206 -8.81 0.17 -4.65
C PHE A 206 -8.54 0.39 -6.14
N SER A 207 -7.36 0.03 -6.68
CA SER A 207 -7.07 0.27 -8.11
C SER A 207 -7.99 -0.52 -9.05
N PHE A 208 -8.65 -1.57 -8.55
CA PHE A 208 -9.61 -2.39 -9.29
C PHE A 208 -11.04 -1.83 -9.33
N ILE A 209 -11.31 -0.65 -8.75
CA ILE A 209 -12.62 -0.01 -8.95
C ILE A 209 -12.78 0.48 -10.39
N ASP A 210 -14.02 0.76 -10.79
CA ASP A 210 -14.33 1.34 -12.09
C ASP A 210 -13.65 2.72 -12.30
N ASP A 211 -13.23 3.03 -13.53
CA ASP A 211 -12.52 4.27 -13.86
C ASP A 211 -13.36 5.51 -13.58
N PHE A 212 -14.66 5.48 -13.88
CA PHE A 212 -15.56 6.61 -13.60
C PHE A 212 -15.64 6.93 -12.10
N LEU A 213 -15.50 5.90 -11.24
CA LEU A 213 -15.48 6.07 -9.81
C LEU A 213 -14.12 6.59 -9.33
N PHE A 214 -13.02 6.09 -9.89
CA PHE A 214 -11.69 6.62 -9.60
C PHE A 214 -11.59 8.11 -9.97
N ASP A 215 -12.18 8.49 -11.10
CA ASP A 215 -12.20 9.88 -11.57
C ASP A 215 -12.85 10.83 -10.56
N LYS A 216 -13.76 10.38 -9.69
CA LYS A 216 -14.28 11.22 -8.60
C LYS A 216 -13.22 11.66 -7.61
N ALA A 217 -12.23 10.82 -7.31
CA ALA A 217 -11.11 11.21 -6.48
C ALA A 217 -10.10 12.06 -7.28
N LYS A 218 -9.86 11.69 -8.55
CA LYS A 218 -8.96 12.40 -9.45
C LYS A 218 -9.40 13.85 -9.69
N ASP A 219 -10.66 14.07 -10.03
CA ASP A 219 -11.22 15.40 -10.30
C ASP A 219 -11.03 16.33 -9.09
N ILE A 220 -11.30 15.82 -7.88
CA ILE A 220 -11.08 16.56 -6.62
C ILE A 220 -9.59 16.86 -6.43
N PHE A 221 -8.71 15.88 -6.64
CA PHE A 221 -7.27 16.06 -6.49
C PHE A 221 -6.72 17.11 -7.48
N ILE A 222 -7.18 17.09 -8.73
CA ILE A 222 -6.77 18.04 -9.75
C ILE A 222 -7.29 19.44 -9.41
N SER A 223 -8.54 19.60 -8.97
CA SER A 223 -9.08 20.93 -8.62
C SER A 223 -8.41 21.54 -7.37
N MET A 224 -7.79 20.73 -6.50
CA MET A 224 -7.01 21.23 -5.37
C MET A 224 -5.72 21.95 -5.79
N GLN A 225 -5.30 21.80 -7.05
CA GLN A 225 -4.14 22.46 -7.65
C GLN A 225 -4.49 23.80 -8.33
N ASP A 226 -5.77 24.17 -8.35
CA ASP A 226 -6.22 25.47 -8.83
C ASP A 226 -5.55 26.56 -7.97
N ASP A 227 -5.08 27.64 -8.62
CA ASP A 227 -4.30 28.71 -8.00
C ASP A 227 -3.04 28.24 -7.24
N SER A 228 -2.44 27.13 -7.69
CA SER A 228 -1.24 26.53 -7.10
C SER A 228 -0.11 26.35 -8.12
N PRO A 229 1.18 26.45 -7.72
CA PRO A 229 2.31 26.15 -8.60
C PRO A 229 2.48 24.64 -8.89
N TYR A 230 1.82 23.78 -8.10
CA TYR A 230 1.90 22.33 -8.24
C TYR A 230 1.25 21.85 -9.56
N LYS A 231 1.89 20.88 -10.22
CA LYS A 231 1.42 20.18 -11.43
C LYS A 231 1.61 18.67 -11.26
N ILE A 232 0.86 18.14 -10.32
CA ILE A 232 0.93 16.75 -9.85
C ILE A 232 -0.14 15.94 -10.57
N SER A 233 0.30 14.88 -11.22
CA SER A 233 -0.59 13.93 -11.88
C SER A 233 -1.09 12.86 -10.91
N PHE A 234 -2.29 12.32 -11.18
CA PHE A 234 -2.98 11.40 -10.26
C PHE A 234 -3.62 10.25 -11.05
N SER A 235 -3.20 9.02 -10.78
CA SER A 235 -3.68 7.81 -11.44
C SER A 235 -3.71 6.60 -10.51
N LYS A 236 -4.26 5.48 -10.98
CA LYS A 236 -4.21 4.18 -10.33
C LYS A 236 -3.45 3.17 -11.17
#